data_AF-A0A951QUM6-F1
#
_entry.id   AF-A0A951QUM6-F1
#
_cell.length_a   1.000
_cell.length_b   1.000
_cell.length_c   1.000
_cell.angle_alpha   90.00
_cell.angle_beta   90.00
_cell.angle_gamma   90.00
#
_symmetry.space_group_name_H-M   'P 1'
#
loop_
_entity.id
_entity.type
_entity.pdbx_description
1 polymer ?
#
loop_
_entity_poly.entity_id
_entity_poly.type
_entity_poly.pdbx_seq_one_letter_code
_entity_poly.pdbx_strand_id
1 'polypeptide(L)' 'MTKAQEICTVHLGSSTLDDDYTLYEDGQVRHYYDQNMYSHSHEDWLKAQTLSDDIKKKLLNKCPEELKEKTKTLLYTQYN' A
#
# COMPACT_ATOMS: atom_id res chain seq x y z
N MET A 1 -8.87 -8.00 19.19
CA MET A 1 -8.56 -6.99 18.16
C MET A 1 -8.72 -7.68 16.81
N THR A 2 -9.71 -7.29 16.02
CA THR A 2 -9.90 -7.80 14.66
C THR A 2 -8.80 -7.22 13.78
N LYS A 3 -8.08 -8.09 13.05
CA LYS A 3 -7.12 -7.66 12.03
C LYS A 3 -7.88 -6.89 10.95
N ALA A 4 -7.41 -5.71 10.57
CA ALA A 4 -8.02 -4.94 9.48
C ALA A 4 -7.99 -5.78 8.19
N GLN A 5 -9.06 -5.71 7.40
CA GLN A 5 -9.15 -6.45 6.16
C GLN A 5 -8.27 -5.80 5.07
N GLU A 6 -7.65 -6.62 4.24
CA GLU A 6 -6.86 -6.17 3.09
C GLU A 6 -7.81 -5.71 1.97
N ILE A 7 -7.52 -4.55 1.38
CA ILE A 7 -8.25 -4.03 0.22
C ILE A 7 -7.56 -4.51 -1.06
N CYS A 8 -6.26 -4.25 -1.18
CA CYS A 8 -5.48 -4.60 -2.36
C CYS A 8 -3.98 -4.57 -2.03
N THR A 9 -3.22 -5.40 -2.76
CA THR A 9 -1.76 -5.37 -2.77
C THR A 9 -1.27 -4.98 -4.16
N VAL A 10 -0.26 -4.12 -4.20
CA VAL A 10 0.37 -3.65 -5.43
C VAL A 10 1.86 -3.93 -5.37
N HIS A 11 2.31 -4.77 -6.32
CA HIS A 11 3.71 -5.07 -6.55
C HIS A 11 4.32 -3.98 -7.45
N LEU A 12 5.30 -3.25 -6.92
CA LEU A 12 6.09 -2.21 -7.59
C LEU A 12 7.56 -2.59 -7.78
N GLY A 13 7.96 -3.74 -7.25
CA GLY A 13 9.30 -4.27 -7.34
C GLY A 13 9.72 -4.67 -8.75
N SER A 14 10.94 -5.16 -8.84
CA SER A 14 11.48 -5.78 -10.07
C SER A 14 11.31 -7.30 -10.00
N SER A 15 11.81 -8.03 -11.01
CA SER A 15 11.75 -9.49 -10.99
C SER A 15 12.58 -10.15 -9.87
N THR A 16 13.45 -9.39 -9.20
CA THR A 16 14.42 -9.91 -8.21
C THR A 16 14.41 -9.19 -6.87
N LEU A 17 13.64 -8.10 -6.74
CA LEU A 17 13.54 -7.32 -5.51
C LEU A 17 12.09 -6.92 -5.31
N ASP A 18 11.52 -7.32 -4.18
CA ASP A 18 10.14 -7.00 -3.80
C ASP A 18 10.01 -5.52 -3.42
N ASP A 19 8.86 -4.91 -3.74
CA ASP A 19 8.46 -3.57 -3.31
C ASP A 19 6.93 -3.51 -3.36
N ASP A 20 6.31 -4.04 -2.30
CA ASP A 20 4.90 -4.36 -2.21
C ASP A 20 4.19 -3.43 -1.24
N TYR A 21 3.07 -2.87 -1.69
CA TYR A 21 2.20 -2.04 -0.85
C TYR A 21 0.84 -2.71 -0.70
N THR A 22 0.50 -3.12 0.52
CA THR A 22 -0.83 -3.66 0.87
C THR A 22 -1.63 -2.60 1.63
N LEU A 23 -2.74 -2.14 1.06
CA LEU A 23 -3.66 -1.19 1.70
C LEU A 23 -4.72 -1.95 2.53
N TYR A 24 -4.96 -1.48 3.75
CA TYR A 24 -5.95 -2.03 4.68
C TYR A 24 -7.13 -1.09 4.88
N GLU A 25 -8.27 -1.65 5.33
CA GLU A 25 -9.51 -0.90 5.55
C GLU A 25 -9.43 0.20 6.61
N ASP A 26 -8.48 0.12 7.53
CA ASP A 26 -8.22 1.12 8.57
C ASP A 26 -7.32 2.27 8.09
N GLY A 27 -6.92 2.27 6.82
CA GLY A 27 -6.04 3.27 6.22
C GLY A 27 -4.56 3.07 6.53
N GLN A 28 -4.19 1.94 7.15
CA GLN A 28 -2.80 1.52 7.22
C GLN A 28 -2.35 0.90 5.90
N VAL A 29 -1.07 1.03 5.61
CA VAL A 29 -0.41 0.42 4.47
C VAL A 29 0.80 -0.34 4.96
N ARG A 30 0.82 -1.64 4.69
CA ARG A 30 2.03 -2.44 4.88
C ARG A 30 2.89 -2.29 3.64
N HIS A 31 4.12 -1.84 3.83
CA HIS A 31 5.15 -1.78 2.81
C HIS A 31 6.15 -2.91 3.05
N TYR A 32 6.13 -3.94 2.22
CA TYR A 32 7.06 -5.06 2.28
C TYR A 32 8.05 -4.96 1.13
N TYR A 33 9.34 -4.90 1.40
CA TYR A 33 10.33 -4.62 0.36
C TYR A 33 11.69 -5.27 0.62
N ASP A 34 12.44 -5.41 -0.47
CA ASP A 34 13.86 -5.74 -0.42
C ASP A 34 14.69 -4.48 -0.61
N GLN A 35 15.61 -4.21 0.31
CA GLN A 35 16.50 -3.07 0.20
C GLN A 35 17.57 -3.30 -0.88
N ASN A 36 18.07 -4.53 -0.99
CA ASN A 36 19.01 -4.98 -2.03
C ASN A 36 19.13 -6.53 -2.03
N MET A 37 19.94 -7.07 -2.96
CA MET A 37 20.18 -8.52 -3.14
C MET A 37 20.79 -9.27 -1.93
N TYR A 38 21.16 -8.56 -0.86
CA TYR A 38 21.69 -9.12 0.38
C TYR A 38 20.87 -8.70 1.60
N SER A 39 19.76 -7.99 1.40
CA SER A 39 18.95 -7.43 2.46
C SER A 39 17.49 -7.41 2.03
N HIS A 40 16.80 -8.46 2.44
CA HIS A 40 15.44 -8.80 2.01
C HIS A 40 14.46 -8.71 3.17
N SER A 41 13.17 -8.75 2.83
CA SER A 41 12.08 -8.94 3.79
C SER A 41 11.93 -7.84 4.84
N HIS A 42 12.15 -6.59 4.45
CA HIS A 42 11.82 -5.44 5.29
C HIS A 42 10.31 -5.20 5.28
N GLU A 43 9.78 -4.73 6.42
CA GLU A 43 8.36 -4.43 6.57
C GLU A 43 8.18 -3.12 7.36
N ASP A 44 7.47 -2.17 6.76
CA ASP A 44 7.06 -0.91 7.38
C ASP A 44 5.54 -0.75 7.39
N TRP A 45 5.03 -0.09 8.43
CA TRP A 45 3.62 0.28 8.56
C TRP A 45 3.44 1.79 8.42
N LEU A 46 2.85 2.19 7.30
CA LEU A 46 2.66 3.57 6.89
C LEU A 46 1.18 3.96 6.96
N LYS A 47 0.91 5.26 7.08
CA LYS A 47 -0.45 5.76 6.90
C LYS A 47 -0.68 6.04 5.41
N ALA A 48 -1.81 5.62 4.86
CA ALA A 48 -2.16 5.83 3.45
C ALA A 48 -1.99 7.30 3.01
N GLN A 49 -2.37 8.23 3.89
CA GLN A 49 -2.26 9.68 3.65
C GLN A 49 -0.82 10.21 3.60
N THR A 50 0.16 9.54 4.21
CA THR A 50 1.58 9.97 4.24
C THR A 50 2.38 9.46 3.05
N LEU A 51 1.81 8.57 2.23
CA LEU A 51 2.45 8.09 1.02
C LEU A 51 2.65 9.22 0.00
N SER A 52 3.65 9.06 -0.87
CA SER A 52 3.85 9.98 -1.99
C SER A 52 2.71 9.86 -3.00
N ASP A 53 2.44 10.94 -3.73
CA ASP A 53 1.37 10.96 -4.75
C ASP A 53 1.56 9.93 -5.85
N ASP A 54 2.80 9.56 -6.17
CA ASP A 54 3.11 8.50 -7.15
C ASP A 54 2.63 7.13 -6.66
N ILE A 55 2.95 6.77 -5.42
CA ILE A 55 2.50 5.50 -4.82
C ILE A 55 0.98 5.50 -4.67
N LYS A 56 0.37 6.61 -4.24
CA LYS A 56 -1.10 6.73 -4.15
C LYS A 56 -1.77 6.50 -5.50
N LYS A 57 -1.25 7.06 -6.60
CA LYS A 57 -1.76 6.83 -7.95
C LYS A 57 -1.61 5.37 -8.38
N LYS A 58 -0.46 4.74 -8.10
CA LYS A 58 -0.21 3.33 -8.43
C LYS A 58 -1.15 2.39 -7.68
N LEU A 59 -1.37 2.63 -6.38
CA LEU A 59 -2.36 1.93 -5.58
C LEU A 59 -3.75 2.08 -6.19
N LEU A 60 -4.22 3.33 -6.37
CA LEU A 60 -5.55 3.59 -6.91
C LEU A 60 -5.79 2.96 -8.30
N ASN A 61 -4.77 2.93 -9.15
CA ASN A 61 -4.88 2.38 -10.51
C ASN A 61 -4.91 0.85 -10.54
N LYS A 62 -4.16 0.19 -9.64
CA LYS A 62 -4.03 -1.28 -9.64
C LYS A 62 -5.04 -1.97 -8.72
N CYS A 63 -5.65 -1.28 -7.77
CA CYS A 63 -6.73 -1.86 -6.96
C CYS A 63 -7.97 -2.14 -7.84
N PRO A 64 -8.76 -3.19 -7.51
CA PRO A 64 -9.97 -3.54 -8.25
C PRO A 64 -10.95 -2.37 -8.37
N GLU A 65 -11.68 -2.30 -9.48
CA GLU A 65 -12.58 -1.18 -9.80
C GLU A 65 -13.62 -0.96 -8.69
N GLU A 66 -14.19 -2.05 -8.16
CA GLU A 66 -15.18 -2.04 -7.09
C GLU A 66 -14.64 -1.49 -5.76
N LEU A 67 -13.33 -1.43 -5.59
CA LEU A 67 -12.65 -0.90 -4.41
C LEU A 67 -12.01 0.47 -4.64
N LYS A 68 -12.08 1.03 -5.86
CA LYS A 68 -11.38 2.29 -6.19
C LYS A 68 -11.87 3.49 -5.38
N GLU A 69 -13.18 3.65 -5.18
CA GLU A 69 -13.71 4.78 -4.41
C GLU A 69 -13.31 4.69 -2.92
N LYS A 70 -13.32 3.48 -2.35
CA LYS A 70 -12.82 3.24 -0.98
C LYS A 70 -11.31 3.53 -0.88
N THR A 71 -10.54 3.03 -1.85
CA THR A 71 -9.09 3.26 -1.96
C THR A 71 -8.77 4.75 -2.05
N LYS A 72 -9.48 5.49 -2.92
CA LYS A 72 -9.33 6.94 -3.08
C LYS A 72 -9.62 7.68 -1.78
N THR A 73 -10.67 7.29 -1.06
CA THR A 73 -11.02 7.90 0.23
C THR A 73 -9.88 7.73 1.24
N LEU A 74 -9.34 6.52 1.38
CA LEU A 74 -8.26 6.22 2.33
C LEU A 74 -6.92 6.91 1.97
N LEU A 75 -6.62 7.05 0.68
CA LEU A 75 -5.35 7.64 0.23
C LEU A 75 -5.32 9.18 0.32
N TYR A 76 -6.48 9.85 0.18
CA TYR A 76 -6.53 11.31 -0.01
C TYR A 76 -7.35 12.07 1.03
N THR A 77 -8.16 11.41 1.86
CA THR A 77 -8.94 12.11 2.89
C THR A 77 -8.12 12.26 4.16
N GLN A 78 -7.88 13.50 4.58
CA GLN A 78 -7.36 13.79 5.91
C GLN A 78 -8.53 13.82 6.90
N TYR A 79 -8.47 12.99 7.94
CA TYR A 79 -9.36 13.16 9.09
C TYR A 79 -8.87 14.37 9.89
N ASN A 80 -9.68 15.43 9.92
CA ASN A 80 -9.47 16.64 10.73
C ASN A 80 -9.61 16.34 12.23
#